data_AF-A0A355CGT7-F1
#
_entry.id   AF-A0A355CGT7-F1
#
_cell.length_a   1.000
_cell.length_b   1.000
_cell.length_c   1.000
_cell.angle_alpha   90.00
_cell.angle_beta   90.00
_cell.angle_gamma   90.00
#
_symmetry.space_group_name_H-M   'P 1'
#
loop_
_entity.id
_entity.type
_entity.pdbx_description
1 polymer ?
#
loop_
_entity_poly.entity_id
_entity_poly.type
_entity_poly.pdbx_seq_one_letter_code
_entity_poly.pdbx_strand_id
1 'polypeptide(L)' 'QVTDVTYELLKDQYLFEKRGVILVKGKGDMITYWLIEKK' A
#
# COMPACT_ATOMS: atom_id res chain seq x y z
N GLN A 1 -2.34 2.49 5.99
CA GLN A 1 -1.23 1.79 5.32
C GLN A 1 -1.73 0.47 4.79
N VAL A 2 -1.77 0.32 3.47
CA VAL A 2 -2.16 -0.93 2.81
C VAL A 2 -0.93 -1.64 2.26
N THR A 3 -1.06 -2.96 2.11
CA THR A 3 -0.01 -3.81 1.54
C THR A 3 -0.02 -3.74 0.02
N ASP A 4 1.06 -4.19 -0.61
CA ASP A 4 1.18 -4.28 -2.06
C ASP A 4 0.08 -5.13 -2.70
N VAL A 5 -0.27 -6.25 -2.08
CA VAL A 5 -1.38 -7.12 -2.53
C VAL A 5 -2.71 -6.37 -2.53
N THR A 6 -2.98 -5.59 -1.48
CA THR A 6 -4.20 -4.79 -1.37
C THR A 6 -4.22 -3.65 -2.39
N TYR A 7 -3.07 -3.03 -2.65
CA TYR A 7 -2.92 -2.02 -3.69
C TYR A 7 -3.24 -2.61 -5.07
N GLU A 8 -2.65 -3.74 -5.45
CA GLU A 8 -2.86 -4.37 -6.76
C GLU A 8 -4.33 -4.71 -7.04
N LEU A 9 -5.09 -5.10 -6.01
CA LEU A 9 -6.51 -5.42 -6.13
C LEU A 9 -7.42 -4.19 -6.27
N LEU A 10 -6.99 -3.03 -5.77
CA LEU A 10 -7.85 -1.85 -5.61
C LEU A 10 -7.37 -0.63 -6.42
N LYS A 11 -6.18 -0.67 -7.02
CA LYS A 11 -5.55 0.45 -7.75
C LYS A 11 -6.43 1.05 -8.86
N ASP A 12 -7.34 0.25 -9.40
CA ASP A 12 -8.25 0.69 -10.46
C ASP A 12 -9.46 1.44 -9.90
N GLN A 13 -9.84 1.18 -8.64
CA GLN A 13 -11.02 1.76 -7.98
C GLN A 13 -10.67 2.91 -7.01
N TYR A 14 -9.42 2.98 -6.58
CA TYR A 14 -8.97 3.93 -5.56
C TYR A 14 -7.63 4.55 -5.94
N LEU A 15 -7.42 5.79 -5.51
CA LEU A 15 -6.15 6.47 -5.63
C LEU A 15 -5.26 6.12 -4.44
N PHE A 16 -4.08 5.59 -4.73
CA PHE A 16 -3.07 5.29 -3.72
C PHE A 16 -1.79 6.10 -3.95
N GLU A 17 -1.13 6.45 -2.86
CA GLU A 17 0.19 7.05 -2.85
C GLU A 17 1.22 6.07 -2.28
N LYS A 18 2.31 5.83 -3.00
CA LYS A 18 3.37 4.94 -2.53
C LYS A 18 4.11 5.60 -1.37
N ARG A 19 4.09 4.95 -0.20
CA ARG A 19 4.84 5.40 0.98
C ARG A 19 6.31 4.95 0.94
N GLY A 20 6.58 3.83 0.28
CA GLY A 20 7.91 3.23 0.20
C GLY A 20 8.03 1.94 1.02
N VAL A 21 9.28 1.45 1.15
CA VAL A 21 9.62 0.26 1.93
C VAL A 21 9.76 0.67 3.39
N ILE A 22 9.10 -0.05 4.29
CA ILE A 22 9.27 0.09 5.74
C ILE A 22 9.56 -1.26 6.39
N LEU A 23 10.30 -1.25 7.49
CA LEU A 23 10.56 -2.45 8.27
C LEU A 23 9.37 -2.74 9.20
N VAL A 24 8.69 -3.86 8.97
CA VAL A 24 7.59 -4.34 9.82
C VAL A 24 8.09 -5.46 10.71
N LYS A 25 7.97 -5.30 12.03
CA LYS A 25 8.39 -6.32 13.01
C LYS A 25 7.71 -7.66 12.70
N GLY A 26 8.52 -8.69 12.44
CA GLY A 26 8.06 -10.04 12.09
C GLY A 26 7.73 -10.26 10.61
N LYS A 27 7.79 -9.25 9.75
CA LYS A 27 7.61 -9.37 8.29
C LYS A 27 8.80 -8.89 7.46
N GLY A 28 9.77 -8.21 8.08
CA GLY A 28 10.90 -7.64 7.36
C GLY A 28 10.49 -6.42 6.55
N ASP A 29 11.20 -6.19 5.46
CA ASP A 29 10.96 -5.05 4.57
C ASP A 29 9.66 -5.22 3.78
N MET A 30 8.79 -4.22 3.85
CA MET A 30 7.48 -4.25 3.22
C MET A 30 7.18 -2.95 2.50
N ILE A 31 6.82 -3.03 1.21
CA ILE A 31 6.29 -1.91 0.44
C ILE A 31 4.89 -1.60 0.92
N THR A 32 4.60 -0.32 1.13
CA THR A 32 3.32 0.12 1.64
C THR A 32 2.79 1.34 0.91
N TYR A 33 1.47 1.47 0.91
CA TYR A 33 0.76 2.54 0.23
C TYR A 33 -0.25 3.21 1.16
N TRP A 34 -0.49 4.50 0.94
CA TRP A 34 -1.59 5.25 1.53
C TRP A 34 -2.78 5.22 0.59
N LEU A 35 -3.97 4.98 1.14
CA LEU A 35 -5.22 5.16 0.43
C LEU A 35 -5.58 6.65 0.56
N ILE A 36 -5.65 7.35 -0.56
CA ILE A 36 -5.89 8.80 -0.60
C ILE A 36 -7.37 9.05 -0.81
N GLU A 37 -7.92 8.55 -1.91
CA GLU A 37 -9.29 8.81 -2.32
C GLU A 37 -9.89 7.63 -3.07
N LYS A 38 -11.21 7.60 -3.15
CA LYS A 38 -11.95 6.70 -4.04
C LYS A 38 -12.14 7.41 -5.39
N LYS A 39 -11.92 6.69 -6.50
CA LYS A 39 -12.25 7.21 -7.84
C LYS A 39 -13.76 7.29 -8.05
#